data_AF-A0A1J3GJP5-F1
#
_entry.id   AF-A0A1J3GJP5-F1
#
_cell.length_a   1.000
_cell.length_b   1.000
_cell.length_c   1.000
_cell.angle_alpha   90.00
_cell.angle_beta   90.00
_cell.angle_gamma   90.00
#
_symmetry.space_group_name_H-M   'P 1'
#
loop_
_entity.id
_entity.type
_entity.pdbx_description
1 polymer ?
#
loop_
_entity_poly.entity_id
_entity_poly.type
_entity_poly.pdbx_seq_one_letter_code
_entity_poly.pdbx_strand_id
1 'polypeptide(L)'
;MGGIGFVRFFENNAVFPGFAVWINQTIQEPLKAEFKRLRNVKELSLVKSVSEVETITHDDHRNEEKIEKQVQAWRDNPSWIDQPPKVQVKTQNGSFCHLNVEFNVGLPPESVYSIFTHPDNKRYFKNIKECISRKVLMEEGPKQTVEVKQAAAWKFLLWSGTFPVHLIVQENRNHLTSKYKQESTMFMKVFEGCWRVEPLFIDEHLCETRKPKTREDYDSNGRGRIGSKVTMDQMFQPSAILTPPPLSWYVRGITIKITESMIEDLRAEAARIRGGGGGGHDDDQGQNGVVLEKKSNYHDDIKERWRSRRNKGRRFTIQRNI
;
A
#
# COMPACT_ATOMS: atom_id res chain seq x y z
N MET A 1 35.74 -10.17 -56.62
CA MET A 1 35.85 -11.18 -55.53
C MET A 1 35.58 -10.42 -54.24
N GLY A 2 34.38 -10.43 -53.66
CA GLY A 2 33.79 -11.51 -52.84
C GLY A 2 34.28 -11.34 -51.39
N GLY A 3 33.50 -11.21 -50.31
CA GLY A 3 32.07 -11.20 -50.00
C GLY A 3 31.88 -10.56 -48.59
N ILE A 4 30.80 -9.84 -48.32
CA ILE A 4 29.61 -10.21 -47.50
C ILE A 4 29.87 -10.54 -46.02
N GLY A 5 29.16 -9.79 -45.13
CA GLY A 5 28.80 -10.22 -43.77
C GLY A 5 28.72 -9.08 -42.73
N PHE A 6 27.88 -8.05 -42.90
CA PHE A 6 26.68 -7.79 -42.07
C PHE A 6 26.66 -8.46 -40.68
N VAL A 7 26.65 -7.67 -39.58
CA VAL A 7 25.47 -7.44 -38.72
C VAL A 7 25.67 -6.13 -37.92
N ARG A 8 24.94 -5.08 -38.34
CA ARG A 8 24.49 -3.93 -37.53
C ARG A 8 23.38 -4.41 -36.58
N PHE A 9 23.45 -4.10 -35.29
CA PHE A 9 22.26 -4.08 -34.42
C PHE A 9 22.32 -3.04 -33.29
N PHE A 10 23.01 -1.91 -33.50
CA PHE A 10 22.87 -0.74 -32.64
C PHE A 10 22.80 0.55 -33.47
N GLU A 11 21.86 0.56 -34.42
CA GLU A 11 21.27 1.80 -34.94
C GLU A 11 19.77 1.68 -34.71
N ASN A 12 19.31 2.30 -33.63
CA ASN A 12 18.06 3.06 -33.58
C ASN A 12 17.97 3.75 -32.22
N ASN A 13 18.62 4.91 -32.16
CA ASN A 13 18.24 6.01 -31.31
C ASN A 13 16.79 6.42 -31.62
N ALA A 14 15.81 5.83 -30.94
CA ALA A 14 14.49 6.44 -30.81
C ALA A 14 14.55 7.44 -29.65
N VAL A 15 15.21 8.57 -29.92
CA VAL A 15 15.21 9.75 -29.07
C VAL A 15 13.80 10.35 -29.16
N PHE A 16 13.02 10.26 -28.09
CA PHE A 16 11.82 11.07 -27.87
C PHE A 16 12.13 12.16 -26.82
N PRO A 17 12.81 13.26 -27.19
CA PRO A 17 13.17 14.32 -26.25
C PRO A 17 11.99 15.27 -26.00
N GLY A 18 11.08 15.42 -26.99
CA GLY A 18 9.92 16.31 -26.87
C GLY A 18 8.86 15.81 -25.89
N PHE A 19 8.54 14.51 -25.93
CA PHE A 19 7.46 13.95 -25.09
C PHE A 19 7.86 13.88 -23.61
N ALA A 20 9.14 13.62 -23.32
CA ALA A 20 9.67 13.53 -21.95
C ALA A 20 9.73 14.89 -21.25
N VAL A 21 10.19 15.93 -21.95
CA VAL A 21 10.24 17.31 -21.44
C VAL A 21 8.83 17.88 -21.28
N TRP A 22 7.94 17.60 -22.24
CA TRP A 22 6.54 18.03 -22.19
C TRP A 22 5.75 17.42 -21.03
N ILE A 23 5.90 16.10 -20.78
CA ILE A 23 5.27 15.43 -19.63
C ILE A 23 5.72 16.07 -18.30
N ASN A 24 6.99 16.47 -18.18
CA ASN A 24 7.46 17.09 -16.95
C ASN A 24 6.74 18.42 -16.67
N GLN A 25 6.67 19.32 -17.66
CA GLN A 25 6.08 20.65 -17.47
C GLN A 25 4.55 20.61 -17.28
N THR A 26 3.83 19.85 -18.12
CA THR A 26 2.36 19.77 -18.05
C THR A 26 1.86 19.15 -16.74
N ILE A 27 2.64 18.24 -16.15
CA ILE A 27 2.28 17.57 -14.89
C ILE A 27 2.77 18.39 -13.68
N GLN A 28 3.97 18.97 -13.71
CA GLN A 28 4.53 19.61 -12.51
C GLN A 28 3.88 20.94 -12.10
N GLU A 29 3.45 21.78 -13.04
CA GLU A 29 2.86 23.08 -12.68
C GLU A 29 1.49 22.98 -11.98
N PRO A 30 0.52 22.19 -12.49
CA PRO A 30 -0.75 21.97 -11.79
C PRO A 30 -0.52 21.38 -10.40
N LEU A 31 0.44 20.46 -10.26
CA LEU A 31 0.78 19.83 -8.99
C LEU A 31 1.24 20.85 -7.95
N LYS A 32 2.15 21.76 -8.32
CA LYS A 32 2.63 22.81 -7.42
C LYS A 32 1.51 23.74 -6.95
N ALA A 33 0.59 24.11 -7.84
CA ALA A 33 -0.54 24.99 -7.51
C ALA A 33 -1.52 24.33 -6.54
N GLU A 34 -1.93 23.09 -6.82
CA GLU A 34 -2.83 22.33 -5.95
C GLU A 34 -2.20 22.06 -4.56
N PHE A 35 -0.91 21.74 -4.50
CA PHE A 35 -0.23 21.60 -3.21
C PHE A 35 -0.24 22.88 -2.38
N LYS A 36 -0.01 24.04 -3.01
CA LYS A 36 -0.08 25.33 -2.34
C LYS A 36 -1.49 25.61 -1.80
N ARG A 37 -2.52 25.29 -2.60
CA ARG A 37 -3.93 25.43 -2.20
C ARG A 37 -4.27 24.59 -0.99
N LEU A 38 -3.89 23.31 -0.97
CA LEU A 38 -4.20 22.39 0.14
C LEU A 38 -3.45 22.76 1.42
N ARG A 39 -2.21 23.24 1.31
CA ARG A 39 -1.42 23.70 2.46
C ARG A 39 -2.06 24.89 3.19
N ASN A 40 -2.71 25.80 2.44
CA ASN A 40 -3.34 26.99 3.01
C ASN A 40 -4.64 26.69 3.80
N VAL A 41 -5.19 25.48 3.74
CA VAL A 41 -6.41 25.08 4.48
C VAL A 41 -6.12 24.73 5.95
N LYS A 42 -4.85 24.75 6.37
CA LYS A 42 -4.34 24.23 7.66
C LYS A 42 -4.62 25.08 8.90
N GLU A 43 -5.21 26.28 8.80
CA GLU A 43 -5.14 27.26 9.91
C GLU A 43 -6.37 27.31 10.85
N LEU A 44 -7.43 26.52 10.64
CA LEU A 44 -8.62 26.61 11.50
C LEU A 44 -9.16 25.24 11.91
N SER A 45 -9.42 25.10 13.22
CA SER A 45 -10.18 24.07 13.95
C SER A 45 -9.41 22.92 14.62
N LEU A 46 -8.96 23.18 15.84
CA LEU A 46 -8.82 22.20 16.92
C LEU A 46 -9.68 22.71 18.09
N VAL A 47 -10.62 21.90 18.62
CA VAL A 47 -11.03 21.82 20.05
C VAL A 47 -12.24 20.86 20.21
N LYS A 48 -11.96 19.76 20.92
CA LYS A 48 -12.70 18.98 21.96
C LYS A 48 -14.24 18.91 22.00
N SER A 49 -14.73 17.73 22.42
CA SER A 49 -15.30 17.53 23.78
C SER A 49 -15.34 16.05 24.20
N VAL A 50 -15.34 15.81 25.51
CA VAL A 50 -15.10 14.57 26.25
C VAL A 50 -16.31 14.32 27.14
N SER A 51 -17.00 13.18 27.05
CA SER A 51 -17.99 12.75 28.08
C SER A 51 -18.45 11.27 28.03
N GLU A 52 -17.66 10.32 27.53
CA GLU A 52 -18.06 8.89 27.47
C GLU A 52 -16.94 7.95 27.97
N VAL A 53 -16.33 8.28 29.11
CA VAL A 53 -15.02 7.69 29.49
C VAL A 53 -15.12 6.42 30.34
N GLU A 54 -16.20 6.18 31.08
CA GLU A 54 -16.17 5.17 32.15
C GLU A 54 -16.58 3.74 31.74
N THR A 55 -17.34 3.55 30.66
CA THR A 55 -17.69 2.19 30.16
C THR A 55 -16.77 1.72 29.03
N ILE A 56 -16.24 2.67 28.24
CA ILE A 56 -15.32 2.42 27.11
C ILE A 56 -13.96 1.93 27.60
N THR A 57 -13.45 2.50 28.69
CA THR A 57 -12.08 2.24 29.19
C THR A 57 -11.83 0.78 29.56
N HIS A 58 -12.74 0.11 30.26
CA HIS A 58 -12.47 -1.24 30.74
C HIS A 58 -12.52 -2.31 29.63
N ASP A 59 -13.35 -2.15 28.60
CA ASP A 59 -13.41 -3.09 27.46
C ASP A 59 -12.28 -2.82 26.44
N ASP A 60 -11.93 -1.54 26.22
CA ASP A 60 -10.77 -1.16 25.40
C ASP A 60 -9.44 -1.65 26.02
N HIS A 61 -9.24 -1.48 27.34
CA HIS A 61 -8.04 -1.99 28.02
C HIS A 61 -7.91 -3.51 27.94
N ARG A 62 -9.02 -4.25 28.05
CA ARG A 62 -9.02 -5.72 27.86
C ARG A 62 -8.67 -6.12 26.43
N ASN A 63 -9.09 -5.34 25.45
CA ASN A 63 -8.76 -5.58 24.06
C ASN A 63 -7.28 -5.26 23.76
N GLU A 64 -6.76 -4.15 24.29
CA GLU A 64 -5.34 -3.79 24.21
C GLU A 64 -4.44 -4.88 24.82
N GLU A 65 -4.78 -5.41 25.99
CA GLU A 65 -4.03 -6.50 26.62
C GLU A 65 -4.03 -7.77 25.75
N LYS A 66 -5.16 -8.11 25.11
CA LYS A 66 -5.23 -9.24 24.17
C LYS A 66 -4.37 -9.02 22.94
N ILE A 67 -4.32 -7.80 22.41
CA ILE A 67 -3.47 -7.45 21.26
C ILE A 67 -1.99 -7.54 21.66
N GLU A 68 -1.60 -6.98 22.81
CA GLU A 68 -0.21 -7.02 23.26
C GLU A 68 0.27 -8.45 23.54
N LYS A 69 -0.58 -9.32 24.12
CA LYS A 69 -0.28 -10.76 24.25
C LYS A 69 -0.03 -11.42 22.90
N GLN A 70 -0.81 -11.08 21.88
CA GLN A 70 -0.61 -11.61 20.53
C GLN A 70 0.64 -11.05 19.85
N VAL A 71 0.95 -9.76 20.04
CA VAL A 71 2.21 -9.18 19.59
C VAL A 71 3.40 -9.84 20.30
N GLN A 72 3.28 -10.13 21.60
CA GLN A 72 4.31 -10.82 22.37
C GLN A 72 4.53 -12.25 21.86
N ALA A 73 3.46 -13.01 21.57
CA ALA A 73 3.58 -14.34 20.95
C ALA A 73 4.35 -14.28 19.61
N TRP A 74 4.18 -13.20 18.83
CA TRP A 74 4.96 -12.95 17.62
C TRP A 74 6.42 -12.56 17.90
N ARG A 75 6.73 -11.89 19.01
CA ARG A 75 8.11 -11.58 19.42
C ARG A 75 8.84 -12.82 19.93
N ASP A 76 8.14 -13.69 20.66
CA ASP A 76 8.70 -14.93 21.19
C ASP A 76 9.02 -15.92 20.06
N ASN A 77 8.22 -15.94 18.99
CA ASN A 77 8.47 -16.69 17.78
C ASN A 77 8.27 -15.82 16.51
N PRO A 78 9.30 -15.08 16.08
CA PRO A 78 9.19 -14.14 14.96
C PRO A 78 9.28 -14.79 13.58
N SER A 79 9.42 -16.13 13.52
CA SER A 79 9.59 -16.87 12.27
C SER A 79 8.36 -16.70 11.37
N TRP A 80 8.58 -16.08 10.21
CA TRP A 80 7.57 -15.75 9.21
C TRP A 80 8.21 -15.65 7.83
N ILE A 81 7.55 -16.18 6.80
CA ILE A 81 7.98 -16.07 5.41
C ILE A 81 6.87 -15.41 4.60
N ASP A 82 7.15 -14.23 4.07
CA ASP A 82 6.21 -13.51 3.22
C ASP A 82 5.98 -14.23 1.90
N GLN A 83 4.75 -14.68 1.69
CA GLN A 83 4.32 -15.24 0.42
C GLN A 83 4.08 -14.12 -0.61
N PRO A 84 4.31 -14.37 -1.91
CA PRO A 84 3.95 -13.40 -2.94
C PRO A 84 2.45 -13.03 -2.87
N PRO A 85 2.08 -11.76 -3.06
CA PRO A 85 0.67 -11.35 -3.09
C PRO A 85 -0.06 -12.00 -4.27
N LYS A 86 -1.32 -12.38 -4.06
CA LYS A 86 -2.24 -12.76 -5.13
C LYS A 86 -2.81 -11.48 -5.72
N VAL A 87 -2.49 -11.19 -6.98
CA VAL A 87 -2.90 -9.95 -7.66
C VAL A 87 -3.82 -10.31 -8.82
N GLN A 88 -5.00 -9.69 -8.85
CA GLN A 88 -5.94 -9.77 -9.96
C GLN A 88 -6.19 -8.36 -10.48
N VAL A 89 -6.03 -8.16 -11.78
CA VAL A 89 -6.31 -6.87 -12.43
C VAL A 89 -7.31 -7.09 -13.54
N LYS A 90 -8.51 -6.53 -13.38
CA LYS A 90 -9.54 -6.52 -14.42
C LYS A 90 -9.58 -5.13 -15.06
N THR A 91 -9.70 -5.10 -16.38
CA THR A 91 -9.87 -3.87 -17.15
C THR A 91 -11.16 -3.95 -17.92
N GLN A 92 -11.96 -2.89 -17.88
CA GLN A 92 -13.22 -2.76 -18.63
C GLN A 92 -13.12 -1.62 -19.64
N ASN A 93 -14.17 -1.44 -20.45
CA ASN A 93 -14.23 -0.42 -21.50
C ASN A 93 -13.76 0.96 -20.99
N GLY A 94 -12.84 1.58 -21.75
CA GLY A 94 -12.14 2.79 -21.34
C GLY A 94 -10.86 2.51 -20.54
N SER A 95 -10.55 3.37 -19.58
CA SER A 95 -9.35 3.29 -18.72
C SER A 95 -9.64 2.74 -17.31
N PHE A 96 -10.85 2.22 -17.07
CA PHE A 96 -11.27 1.71 -15.77
C PHE A 96 -10.53 0.41 -15.41
N CYS A 97 -9.97 0.39 -14.20
CA CYS A 97 -9.20 -0.71 -13.67
C CYS A 97 -9.75 -1.12 -12.30
N HIS A 98 -9.94 -2.42 -12.12
CA HIS A 98 -10.23 -3.03 -10.82
C HIS A 98 -9.04 -3.89 -10.42
N LEU A 99 -8.37 -3.47 -9.35
CA LEU A 99 -7.20 -4.11 -8.77
C LEU A 99 -7.61 -4.76 -7.45
N ASN A 100 -7.55 -6.08 -7.41
CA ASN A 100 -7.77 -6.86 -6.20
C ASN A 100 -6.45 -7.51 -5.79
N VAL A 101 -6.03 -7.30 -4.55
CA VAL A 101 -4.79 -7.85 -4.00
C VAL A 101 -5.06 -8.54 -2.68
N GLU A 102 -4.63 -9.79 -2.55
CA GLU A 102 -4.64 -10.53 -1.29
C GLU A 102 -3.21 -10.89 -0.89
N PHE A 103 -2.87 -10.67 0.38
CA PHE A 103 -1.56 -11.03 0.91
C PHE A 103 -1.62 -11.25 2.42
N ASN A 104 -0.68 -12.04 2.93
CA ASN A 104 -0.60 -12.31 4.36
C ASN A 104 0.49 -11.45 5.01
N VAL A 105 0.29 -11.13 6.28
CA VAL A 105 1.21 -10.37 7.14
C VAL A 105 1.32 -11.09 8.47
N GLY A 106 2.56 -11.28 8.95
CA GLY A 106 2.84 -11.91 10.24
C GLY A 106 2.65 -10.93 11.40
N LEU A 107 1.42 -10.50 11.65
CA LEU A 107 1.03 -9.72 12.83
C LEU A 107 -0.46 -9.92 13.09
N PRO A 108 -0.94 -9.63 14.31
CA PRO A 108 -2.36 -9.69 14.63
C PRO A 108 -3.17 -8.70 13.77
N PRO A 109 -4.44 -9.03 13.40
CA PRO A 109 -5.27 -8.20 12.55
C PRO A 109 -5.41 -6.76 13.00
N GLU A 110 -5.58 -6.54 14.30
CA GLU A 110 -5.73 -5.21 14.89
C GLU A 110 -4.43 -4.40 14.75
N SER A 111 -3.27 -5.02 14.92
CA SER A 111 -1.96 -4.38 14.74
C SER A 111 -1.70 -4.01 13.28
N VAL A 112 -2.11 -4.86 12.34
CA VAL A 112 -1.99 -4.55 10.91
C VAL A 112 -2.93 -3.42 10.51
N TYR A 113 -4.17 -3.45 11.03
CA TYR A 113 -5.16 -2.41 10.83
C TYR A 113 -4.68 -1.05 11.34
N SER A 114 -4.08 -1.01 12.53
CA SER A 114 -3.59 0.23 13.13
C SER A 114 -2.46 0.89 12.35
N ILE A 115 -1.61 0.12 11.64
CA ILE A 115 -0.52 0.67 10.82
C ILE A 115 -1.06 1.56 9.67
N PHE A 116 -2.03 1.09 8.89
CA PHE A 116 -2.53 1.87 7.75
C PHE A 116 -3.59 2.91 8.11
N THR A 117 -4.29 2.74 9.23
CA THR A 117 -5.22 3.74 9.77
C THR A 117 -4.55 4.77 10.67
N HIS A 118 -3.26 4.62 10.98
CA HIS A 118 -2.54 5.55 11.86
C HIS A 118 -2.63 7.01 11.35
N PRO A 119 -2.86 8.00 12.24
CA PRO A 119 -2.87 9.41 11.86
C PRO A 119 -1.56 9.86 11.20
N ASP A 120 -0.44 9.28 11.65
CA ASP A 120 0.89 9.49 11.09
C ASP A 120 1.33 8.33 10.18
N ASN A 121 0.49 7.96 9.20
CA ASN A 121 0.79 6.83 8.31
C ASN A 121 2.00 7.06 7.38
N LYS A 122 2.46 8.31 7.22
CA LYS A 122 3.72 8.63 6.51
C LYS A 122 4.94 7.95 7.13
N ARG A 123 4.90 7.64 8.43
CA ARG A 123 5.98 6.92 9.13
C ARG A 123 6.14 5.51 8.60
N TYR A 124 5.04 4.89 8.17
CA TYR A 124 5.02 3.51 7.73
C TYR A 124 5.13 3.40 6.21
N PHE A 125 4.51 4.30 5.44
CA PHE A 125 4.45 4.21 3.98
C PHE A 125 5.27 5.30 3.30
N LYS A 126 6.30 4.90 2.57
CA LYS A 126 7.21 5.81 1.83
C LYS A 126 6.51 6.57 0.70
N ASN A 127 5.40 6.02 0.21
CA ASN A 127 4.56 6.64 -0.81
C ASN A 127 3.70 7.79 -0.26
N ILE A 128 3.62 7.97 1.06
CA ILE A 128 2.95 9.11 1.68
C ILE A 128 4.03 10.09 2.12
N LYS A 129 4.13 11.24 1.44
CA LYS A 129 5.14 12.26 1.77
C LYS A 129 4.71 13.19 2.87
N GLU A 130 3.44 13.59 2.85
CA GLU A 130 2.91 14.55 3.81
C GLU A 130 1.43 14.28 4.06
N CYS A 131 1.04 14.29 5.33
CA CYS A 131 -0.36 14.39 5.73
C CYS A 131 -0.68 15.88 5.93
N ILE A 132 -1.38 16.47 4.96
CA ILE A 132 -1.67 17.90 4.94
C ILE A 132 -2.79 18.22 5.94
N SER A 133 -3.84 17.40 5.94
CA SER A 133 -4.91 17.46 6.94
C SER A 133 -5.56 16.10 7.14
N ARG A 134 -5.96 15.82 8.37
CA ARG A 134 -6.83 14.69 8.74
C ARG A 134 -7.90 15.23 9.67
N LYS A 135 -9.16 15.23 9.22
CA LYS A 135 -10.30 15.75 9.98
C LYS A 135 -11.31 14.65 10.20
N VAL A 136 -11.62 14.35 11.46
CA VAL A 136 -12.72 13.44 11.80
C VAL A 136 -14.03 14.18 11.50
N LEU A 137 -14.82 13.64 10.57
CA LEU A 137 -16.13 14.20 10.20
C LEU A 137 -17.23 13.63 11.09
N MET A 138 -17.11 12.34 11.45
CA MET A 138 -18.10 11.62 12.24
C MET A 138 -17.41 10.47 12.99
N GLU A 139 -17.82 10.23 14.23
CA GLU A 139 -17.34 9.15 15.07
C GLU A 139 -18.55 8.51 15.78
N GLU A 140 -18.80 7.25 15.48
CA GLU A 140 -19.90 6.44 16.00
C GLU A 140 -19.30 5.15 16.59
N GLY A 141 -18.78 5.26 17.81
CA GLY A 141 -18.08 4.16 18.50
C GLY A 141 -16.94 3.57 17.64
N PRO A 142 -17.06 2.31 17.18
CA PRO A 142 -16.01 1.66 16.39
C PRO A 142 -15.94 2.13 14.93
N LYS A 143 -16.89 2.95 14.46
CA LYS A 143 -16.92 3.49 13.10
C LYS A 143 -16.49 4.96 13.11
N GLN A 144 -15.64 5.32 12.16
CA GLN A 144 -15.16 6.68 12.01
C GLN A 144 -15.16 7.08 10.54
N THR A 145 -15.61 8.29 10.22
CA THR A 145 -15.45 8.89 8.90
C THR A 145 -14.47 10.04 8.99
N VAL A 146 -13.43 10.00 8.16
CA VAL A 146 -12.31 10.93 8.20
C VAL A 146 -12.09 11.53 6.82
N GLU A 147 -12.03 12.85 6.75
CA GLU A 147 -11.54 13.57 5.58
C GLU A 147 -10.00 13.63 5.64
N VAL A 148 -9.35 13.15 4.60
CA VAL A 148 -7.88 13.04 4.52
C VAL A 148 -7.39 13.79 3.29
N LYS A 149 -6.45 14.72 3.48
CA LYS A 149 -5.72 15.41 2.42
C LYS A 149 -4.24 15.09 2.55
N GLN A 150 -3.66 14.48 1.52
CA GLN A 150 -2.29 13.97 1.55
C GLN A 150 -1.52 14.29 0.29
N ALA A 151 -0.20 14.33 0.42
CA ALA A 151 0.76 14.34 -0.68
C ALA A 151 1.26 12.92 -0.93
N ALA A 152 0.78 12.28 -2.00
CA ALA A 152 1.27 10.97 -2.41
C ALA A 152 2.52 11.12 -3.29
N ALA A 153 3.62 10.46 -2.94
CA ALA A 153 4.77 10.32 -3.82
C ALA A 153 4.51 9.30 -4.92
N TRP A 154 5.09 9.57 -6.09
CA TRP A 154 5.19 8.61 -7.16
C TRP A 154 6.61 8.58 -7.71
N LYS A 155 7.03 7.40 -8.17
CA LYS A 155 8.31 7.19 -8.85
C LYS A 155 8.12 6.24 -10.02
N PHE A 156 8.41 6.69 -11.22
CA PHE A 156 8.34 5.85 -12.41
C PHE A 156 9.38 6.26 -13.46
N LEU A 157 10.12 5.27 -13.96
CA LEU A 157 11.31 5.46 -14.79
C LEU A 157 12.32 6.37 -14.07
N LEU A 158 12.78 7.43 -14.73
CA LEU A 158 13.74 8.41 -14.21
C LEU A 158 13.06 9.58 -13.48
N TRP A 159 11.72 9.56 -13.35
CA TRP A 159 10.95 10.67 -12.78
C TRP A 159 10.39 10.30 -11.41
N SER A 160 10.34 11.31 -10.55
CA SER A 160 9.64 11.25 -9.27
C SER A 160 8.97 12.58 -8.99
N GLY A 161 7.85 12.53 -8.27
CA GLY A 161 7.14 13.72 -7.83
C GLY A 161 6.15 13.39 -6.73
N THR A 162 5.32 14.37 -6.40
CA THR A 162 4.18 14.20 -5.50
C THR A 162 2.90 14.62 -6.20
N PHE A 163 1.76 14.07 -5.79
CA PHE A 163 0.46 14.58 -6.18
C PHE A 163 -0.53 14.61 -5.01
N PRO A 164 -1.43 15.61 -4.99
CA PRO A 164 -2.38 15.73 -3.91
C PRO A 164 -3.51 14.72 -4.07
N VAL A 165 -3.91 14.16 -2.94
CA VAL A 165 -5.02 13.21 -2.83
C VAL A 165 -5.94 13.69 -1.73
N HIS A 166 -7.23 13.86 -2.05
CA HIS A 166 -8.27 14.21 -1.10
C HIS A 166 -9.30 13.09 -1.05
N LEU A 167 -9.33 12.38 0.07
CA LEU A 167 -10.17 11.18 0.29
C LEU A 167 -11.15 11.42 1.44
N ILE A 168 -12.31 10.78 1.33
CA ILE A 168 -13.17 10.45 2.46
C ILE A 168 -12.92 8.98 2.80
N VAL A 169 -12.51 8.73 4.04
CA VAL A 169 -12.16 7.40 4.55
C VAL A 169 -13.18 6.99 5.61
N GLN A 170 -13.83 5.86 5.42
CA GLN A 170 -14.74 5.23 6.36
C GLN A 170 -14.03 4.02 6.99
N GLU A 171 -13.63 4.20 8.23
CA GLU A 171 -12.95 3.23 9.07
C GLU A 171 -13.97 2.48 9.94
N ASN A 172 -13.78 1.18 10.10
CA ASN A 172 -14.59 0.35 10.97
C ASN A 172 -13.67 -0.63 11.72
N ARG A 173 -13.47 -0.35 13.00
CA ARG A 173 -12.58 -1.10 13.90
C ARG A 173 -13.11 -2.49 14.22
N ASN A 174 -14.43 -2.69 14.28
CA ASN A 174 -15.02 -4.01 14.57
C ASN A 174 -14.83 -5.01 13.43
N HIS A 175 -14.89 -4.55 12.18
CA HIS A 175 -14.71 -5.40 11.00
C HIS A 175 -13.31 -5.28 10.37
N LEU A 176 -12.43 -4.46 10.97
CA LEU A 176 -11.09 -4.15 10.47
C LEU A 176 -11.10 -3.79 8.98
N THR A 177 -12.03 -2.90 8.61
CA THR A 177 -12.17 -2.40 7.24
C THR A 177 -11.95 -0.89 7.15
N SER A 178 -11.26 -0.45 6.11
CA SER A 178 -11.08 0.96 5.77
C SER A 178 -11.45 1.17 4.31
N LYS A 179 -12.61 1.77 4.07
CA LYS A 179 -13.09 2.13 2.74
C LYS A 179 -12.69 3.57 2.45
N TYR A 180 -12.16 3.84 1.28
CA TYR A 180 -11.82 5.19 0.87
C TYR A 180 -12.46 5.50 -0.47
N LYS A 181 -12.87 6.75 -0.63
CA LYS A 181 -13.39 7.29 -1.87
C LYS A 181 -12.76 8.65 -2.10
N GLN A 182 -12.36 8.93 -3.33
CA GLN A 182 -11.90 10.27 -3.67
C GLN A 182 -13.03 11.29 -3.54
N GLU A 183 -12.71 12.39 -2.88
CA GLU A 183 -13.46 13.64 -3.01
C GLU A 183 -12.91 14.41 -4.22
N SER A 184 -11.58 14.54 -4.29
CA SER A 184 -10.88 15.04 -5.46
C SER A 184 -9.49 14.42 -5.61
N THR A 185 -9.13 14.08 -6.84
CA THR A 185 -7.75 13.78 -7.22
C THR A 185 -7.47 14.38 -8.58
N MET A 186 -6.21 14.75 -8.83
CA MET A 186 -5.84 15.42 -10.07
C MET A 186 -5.91 14.49 -11.29
N PHE A 187 -5.43 13.25 -11.16
CA PHE A 187 -5.26 12.35 -12.31
C PHE A 187 -6.32 11.27 -12.42
N MET A 188 -7.23 11.13 -11.45
CA MET A 188 -8.22 10.07 -11.45
C MET A 188 -9.65 10.61 -11.53
N LYS A 189 -10.39 10.10 -12.51
CA LYS A 189 -11.85 10.24 -12.57
C LYS A 189 -12.55 9.38 -11.52
N VAL A 190 -11.98 8.22 -11.21
CA VAL A 190 -12.44 7.31 -10.15
C VAL A 190 -11.21 6.88 -9.36
N PHE A 191 -11.28 6.95 -8.04
CA PHE A 191 -10.30 6.36 -7.14
C PHE A 191 -11.00 6.03 -5.82
N GLU A 192 -11.31 4.76 -5.66
CA GLU A 192 -12.01 4.25 -4.49
C GLU A 192 -11.49 2.85 -4.16
N GLY A 193 -11.63 2.44 -2.92
CA GLY A 193 -11.22 1.11 -2.53
C GLY A 193 -11.54 0.76 -1.10
N CYS A 194 -11.16 -0.44 -0.72
CA CYS A 194 -11.41 -1.04 0.56
C CYS A 194 -10.21 -1.88 0.96
N TRP A 195 -9.64 -1.56 2.11
CA TRP A 195 -8.76 -2.44 2.86
C TRP A 195 -9.58 -3.24 3.84
N ARG A 196 -9.33 -4.55 3.92
CA ARG A 196 -9.93 -5.47 4.88
C ARG A 196 -8.83 -6.32 5.48
N VAL A 197 -8.85 -6.49 6.79
CA VAL A 197 -7.95 -7.39 7.51
C VAL A 197 -8.77 -8.48 8.19
N GLU A 198 -8.37 -9.73 7.97
CA GLU A 198 -9.03 -10.90 8.53
C GLU A 198 -8.00 -11.73 9.32
N PRO A 199 -8.41 -12.44 10.39
CA PRO A 199 -7.51 -13.32 11.13
C PRO A 199 -7.02 -14.47 10.26
N LEU A 200 -5.74 -14.81 10.42
CA LEU A 200 -5.11 -15.98 9.85
C LEU A 200 -4.48 -16.80 10.97
N PHE A 201 -5.03 -17.97 11.28
CA PHE A 201 -4.52 -18.84 12.35
C PHE A 201 -3.23 -19.53 11.89
N ILE A 202 -2.10 -19.28 12.58
CA ILE A 202 -0.78 -19.77 12.15
C ILE A 202 -0.45 -21.10 12.79
N ASP A 203 -0.63 -21.18 14.11
CA ASP A 203 -0.21 -22.32 14.92
C ASP A 203 -1.42 -23.22 15.23
N GLU A 204 -2.24 -23.52 14.22
CA GLU A 204 -3.45 -24.37 14.34
C GLU A 204 -3.15 -25.76 14.93
N HIS A 205 -1.92 -26.24 14.78
CA HIS A 205 -1.45 -27.51 15.34
C HIS A 205 -1.39 -27.54 16.88
N LEU A 206 -1.42 -26.37 17.53
CA LEU A 206 -1.48 -26.26 18.98
C LEU A 206 -2.91 -26.43 19.54
N CYS A 207 -3.93 -26.43 18.67
CA CYS A 207 -5.33 -26.62 19.08
C CYS A 207 -5.64 -28.13 19.18
N GLU A 208 -6.09 -28.58 20.36
CA GLU A 208 -6.31 -30.01 20.65
C GLU A 208 -7.58 -30.58 20.01
N THR A 209 -8.59 -29.73 19.77
CA THR A 209 -9.96 -30.19 19.49
C THR A 209 -10.30 -30.21 18.00
N ARG A 210 -10.14 -29.10 17.26
CA ARG A 210 -10.47 -28.97 15.82
C ARG A 210 -9.71 -27.83 15.14
N LYS A 211 -9.71 -27.81 13.79
CA LYS A 211 -9.23 -26.65 13.02
C LYS A 211 -10.08 -25.41 13.35
N PRO A 212 -9.46 -24.32 13.84
CA PRO A 212 -10.15 -23.12 14.31
C PRO A 212 -10.75 -22.37 13.11
N LYS A 213 -12.00 -21.91 13.25
CA LYS A 213 -12.66 -21.06 12.23
C LYS A 213 -12.87 -19.63 12.71
N THR A 214 -13.07 -19.46 14.01
CA THR A 214 -13.26 -18.17 14.67
C THR A 214 -12.12 -17.91 15.64
N ARG A 215 -12.00 -16.67 16.13
CA ARG A 215 -10.99 -16.31 17.12
C ARG A 215 -11.28 -16.99 18.46
N GLU A 216 -12.56 -17.20 18.77
CA GLU A 216 -13.04 -17.86 19.97
C GLU A 216 -12.74 -19.37 19.94
N ASP A 217 -12.75 -19.97 18.75
CA ASP A 217 -12.37 -21.38 18.54
C ASP A 217 -10.85 -21.60 18.60
N TYR A 218 -10.04 -20.53 18.56
CA TYR A 218 -8.58 -20.60 18.56
C TYR A 218 -8.00 -20.80 19.97
N ASP A 219 -8.28 -21.95 20.57
CA ASP A 219 -7.72 -22.34 21.86
C ASP A 219 -6.32 -22.93 21.70
N SER A 220 -5.32 -22.07 21.79
CA SER A 220 -3.89 -22.44 21.72
C SER A 220 -3.19 -22.32 23.07
N ASN A 221 -3.95 -22.37 24.18
CA ASN A 221 -3.47 -22.08 25.54
C ASN A 221 -2.71 -20.73 25.62
N GLY A 222 -3.12 -19.76 24.80
CA GLY A 222 -2.51 -18.42 24.70
C GLY A 222 -1.16 -18.35 23.98
N ARG A 223 -0.63 -19.46 23.44
CA ARG A 223 0.71 -19.50 22.80
C ARG A 223 0.69 -19.40 21.28
N GLY A 224 -0.46 -19.68 20.65
CA GLY A 224 -0.58 -19.65 19.20
C GLY A 224 -0.60 -18.23 18.66
N ARG A 225 0.09 -18.01 17.54
CA ARG A 225 0.12 -16.73 16.84
C ARG A 225 -1.05 -16.61 15.88
N ILE A 226 -1.68 -15.44 15.88
CA ILE A 226 -2.67 -15.03 14.88
C ILE A 226 -1.98 -14.04 13.92
N GLY A 227 -1.89 -14.41 12.65
CA GLY A 227 -1.48 -13.55 11.57
C GLY A 227 -2.66 -12.82 10.94
N SER A 228 -2.38 -12.12 9.85
CA SER A 228 -3.38 -11.33 9.13
C SER A 228 -3.43 -11.75 7.66
N LYS A 229 -4.64 -11.97 7.16
CA LYS A 229 -4.94 -11.94 5.73
C LYS A 229 -5.44 -10.54 5.38
N VAL A 230 -4.73 -9.84 4.51
CA VAL A 230 -5.09 -8.49 4.04
C VAL A 230 -5.64 -8.59 2.63
N THR A 231 -6.80 -7.99 2.42
CA THR A 231 -7.42 -7.83 1.10
C THR A 231 -7.53 -6.34 0.78
N MET A 232 -6.96 -5.92 -0.34
CA MET A 232 -7.11 -4.58 -0.90
C MET A 232 -7.90 -4.68 -2.20
N ASP A 233 -9.08 -4.07 -2.22
CA ASP A 233 -9.92 -3.96 -3.41
C ASP A 233 -9.97 -2.51 -3.85
N GLN A 234 -9.41 -2.19 -5.02
CA GLN A 234 -9.26 -0.81 -5.48
C GLN A 234 -9.78 -0.66 -6.90
N MET A 235 -10.64 0.33 -7.10
CA MET A 235 -11.13 0.76 -8.39
C MET A 235 -10.53 2.11 -8.74
N PHE A 236 -9.95 2.22 -9.93
CA PHE A 236 -9.40 3.47 -10.40
C PHE A 236 -9.58 3.67 -11.89
N GLN A 237 -9.79 4.92 -12.29
CA GLN A 237 -9.92 5.32 -13.67
C GLN A 237 -9.14 6.62 -13.89
N PRO A 238 -8.07 6.61 -14.69
CA PRO A 238 -7.37 7.82 -15.09
C PRO A 238 -8.32 8.79 -15.82
N SER A 239 -8.20 10.07 -15.53
CA SER A 239 -8.96 11.13 -16.20
C SER A 239 -8.55 11.22 -17.67
N ALA A 240 -9.48 10.94 -18.59
CA ALA A 240 -9.19 10.91 -20.02
C ALA A 240 -8.74 12.27 -20.57
N ILE A 241 -9.17 13.38 -19.94
CA ILE A 241 -8.83 14.75 -20.34
C ILE A 241 -7.38 15.06 -19.98
N LEU A 242 -6.96 14.69 -18.76
CA LEU A 242 -5.63 14.99 -18.25
C LEU A 242 -4.60 13.90 -18.59
N THR A 243 -5.08 12.71 -18.94
CA THR A 243 -4.25 11.53 -19.23
C THR A 243 -4.70 10.80 -20.50
N PRO A 244 -4.64 11.46 -21.68
CA PRO A 244 -4.96 10.79 -22.93
C PRO A 244 -4.00 9.61 -23.17
N PRO A 245 -4.42 8.52 -23.84
CA PRO A 245 -3.50 7.45 -24.22
C PRO A 245 -2.27 8.00 -24.97
N PRO A 246 -1.04 7.55 -24.66
CA PRO A 246 -0.66 6.41 -23.82
C PRO A 246 -0.54 6.72 -22.32
N LEU A 247 -0.80 7.95 -21.87
CA LEU A 247 -0.58 8.39 -20.48
C LEU A 247 -1.44 7.63 -19.46
N SER A 248 -2.68 7.30 -19.82
CA SER A 248 -3.56 6.47 -18.98
C SER A 248 -2.99 5.07 -18.69
N TRP A 249 -2.26 4.45 -19.62
CA TRP A 249 -1.56 3.18 -19.38
C TRP A 249 -0.40 3.34 -18.39
N TYR A 250 0.29 4.48 -18.42
CA TYR A 250 1.35 4.78 -17.47
C TYR A 250 0.81 5.00 -16.06
N VAL A 251 -0.29 5.75 -15.90
CA VAL A 251 -0.95 5.95 -14.61
C VAL A 251 -1.34 4.61 -13.98
N ARG A 252 -1.88 3.69 -14.77
CA ARG A 252 -2.16 2.32 -14.31
C ARG A 252 -0.90 1.61 -13.80
N GLY A 253 0.20 1.70 -14.53
CA GLY A 253 1.48 1.12 -14.13
C GLY A 253 2.03 1.74 -12.83
N ILE A 254 1.85 3.05 -12.64
CA ILE A 254 2.23 3.77 -11.43
C ILE A 254 1.39 3.29 -10.25
N THR A 255 0.07 3.23 -10.38
CA THR A 255 -0.83 2.79 -9.31
C THR A 255 -0.49 1.40 -8.81
N ILE A 256 -0.23 0.45 -9.73
CA ILE A 256 0.16 -0.91 -9.35
C ILE A 256 1.49 -0.91 -8.57
N LYS A 257 2.50 -0.16 -9.03
CA LYS A 257 3.80 -0.06 -8.32
C LYS A 257 3.69 0.60 -6.95
N ILE A 258 2.84 1.61 -6.81
CA ILE A 258 2.57 2.26 -5.52
C ILE A 258 1.95 1.23 -4.57
N THR A 259 0.96 0.46 -5.02
CA THR A 259 0.38 -0.63 -4.24
C THR A 259 1.43 -1.66 -3.83
N GLU A 260 2.28 -2.12 -4.74
CA GLU A 260 3.37 -3.06 -4.45
C GLU A 260 4.28 -2.52 -3.34
N SER A 261 4.72 -1.26 -3.47
CA SER A 261 5.57 -0.60 -2.48
C SER A 261 4.86 -0.41 -1.13
N MET A 262 3.56 -0.13 -1.10
CA MET A 262 2.80 -0.06 0.16
C MET A 262 2.74 -1.42 0.88
N ILE A 263 2.62 -2.51 0.13
CA ILE A 263 2.63 -3.87 0.70
C ILE A 263 4.00 -4.21 1.29
N GLU A 264 5.08 -3.84 0.60
CA GLU A 264 6.45 -4.02 1.08
C GLU A 264 6.72 -3.21 2.36
N ASP A 265 6.28 -1.95 2.39
CA ASP A 265 6.40 -1.08 3.56
C ASP A 265 5.64 -1.65 4.76
N LEU A 266 4.40 -2.13 4.56
CA LEU A 266 3.62 -2.78 5.62
C LEU A 266 4.31 -4.05 6.15
N ARG A 267 4.88 -4.87 5.27
CA ARG A 267 5.60 -6.10 5.65
C ARG A 267 6.89 -5.80 6.40
N ALA A 268 7.62 -4.77 5.98
CA ALA A 268 8.83 -4.31 6.65
C ALA A 268 8.50 -3.83 8.07
N GLU A 269 7.44 -3.03 8.22
CA GLU A 269 6.99 -2.58 9.54
C GLU A 269 6.52 -3.74 10.41
N ALA A 270 5.79 -4.70 9.84
CA ALA A 270 5.39 -5.90 10.55
C ALA A 270 6.60 -6.72 11.03
N ALA A 271 7.63 -6.88 10.18
CA ALA A 271 8.88 -7.53 10.56
C ALA A 271 9.62 -6.80 11.68
N ARG A 272 9.62 -5.46 11.65
CA ARG A 272 10.21 -4.62 12.70
C ARG A 272 9.53 -4.84 14.05
N ILE A 273 8.18 -4.85 14.07
CA ILE A 273 7.39 -5.07 15.29
C ILE A 273 7.62 -6.49 15.85
N ARG A 274 7.60 -7.51 14.98
CA ARG A 274 7.91 -8.91 15.38
C ARG A 274 9.32 -9.04 15.95
N GLY A 275 10.29 -8.33 15.39
CA GLY A 275 11.68 -8.35 15.84
C GLY A 275 11.95 -7.62 17.16
N GLY A 276 10.91 -7.17 17.88
CA GLY A 276 11.06 -6.44 19.15
C GLY A 276 11.44 -4.97 18.99
N GLY A 277 11.44 -4.43 17.77
CA GLY A 277 11.60 -3.00 17.53
C GLY A 277 10.36 -2.25 18.04
N GLY A 278 10.37 -1.78 19.27
CA GLY A 278 9.35 -0.88 19.82
C GLY A 278 9.94 0.52 20.06
N GLY A 279 9.42 1.55 19.38
CA GLY A 279 9.61 2.97 19.75
C GLY A 279 10.82 3.69 19.11
N GLY A 280 10.55 4.89 18.56
CA GLY A 280 11.52 5.98 18.35
C GLY A 280 12.57 5.83 17.24
N HIS A 281 12.40 6.57 16.14
CA HIS A 281 13.54 7.08 15.38
C HIS A 281 13.30 8.60 15.26
N ASP A 282 13.52 9.29 16.37
CA ASP A 282 13.76 10.73 16.37
C ASP A 282 15.28 10.89 16.46
N ASP A 283 15.90 11.08 15.30
CA ASP A 283 16.60 12.33 14.95
C ASP A 283 17.63 12.05 13.86
N ASP A 284 17.38 12.72 12.74
CA ASP A 284 18.32 13.00 11.67
C ASP A 284 19.50 13.80 12.26
N GLN A 285 20.60 13.11 12.58
CA GLN A 285 21.92 13.73 12.52
C GLN A 285 22.83 12.82 11.71
N GLY A 286 23.14 13.30 10.51
CA GLY A 286 24.06 12.65 9.61
C GLY A 286 25.43 12.44 10.28
N GLN A 287 25.97 11.24 10.08
CA GLN A 287 27.40 11.06 9.86
C GLN A 287 27.65 9.75 9.13
N ASN A 288 28.56 9.86 8.16
CA ASN A 288 29.06 8.79 7.33
C ASN A 288 29.62 7.64 8.18
N GLY A 289 29.14 6.43 7.93
CA GLY A 289 29.72 5.18 8.43
C GLY A 289 29.57 4.10 7.36
N VAL A 290 30.67 3.85 6.65
CA VAL A 290 30.81 2.78 5.67
C VAL A 290 30.45 1.44 6.31
N VAL A 291 29.39 0.79 5.84
CA VAL A 291 29.18 -0.65 6.06
C VAL A 291 28.93 -1.31 4.72
N LEU A 292 29.80 -2.28 4.48
CA LEU A 292 30.10 -2.98 3.23
C LEU A 292 28.88 -3.64 2.58
N GLU A 293 28.92 -3.66 1.25
CA GLU A 293 27.96 -4.25 0.33
C GLU A 293 27.58 -5.69 0.65
N LYS A 294 26.27 -5.93 0.79
CA LYS A 294 25.61 -7.17 0.37
C LYS A 294 24.28 -6.86 -0.33
N LYS A 295 24.31 -5.91 -1.27
CA LYS A 295 23.21 -5.60 -2.20
C LYS A 295 23.60 -6.07 -3.60
N SER A 296 23.32 -7.33 -3.97
CA SER A 296 23.38 -7.67 -5.41
C SER A 296 22.62 -8.92 -5.90
N ASN A 297 21.77 -9.60 -5.12
CA ASN A 297 21.03 -10.76 -5.68
C ASN A 297 19.51 -10.81 -5.41
N TYR A 298 19.02 -10.28 -4.29
CA TYR A 298 17.60 -10.45 -3.94
C TYR A 298 16.65 -9.57 -4.78
N HIS A 299 17.07 -8.36 -5.13
CA HIS A 299 16.22 -7.39 -5.81
C HIS A 299 16.09 -7.64 -7.32
N ASP A 300 17.06 -8.33 -7.92
CA ASP A 300 17.04 -8.72 -9.33
C ASP A 300 16.25 -10.01 -9.55
N ASP A 301 16.38 -10.98 -8.64
CA ASP A 301 15.62 -12.25 -8.66
C ASP A 301 14.09 -12.00 -8.60
N ILE A 302 13.66 -11.02 -7.79
CA ILE A 302 12.24 -10.65 -7.70
C ILE A 302 11.73 -10.02 -9.00
N LYS A 303 12.48 -9.07 -9.59
CA LYS A 303 12.07 -8.43 -10.86
C LYS A 303 11.98 -9.45 -12.00
N GLU A 304 12.87 -10.43 -12.04
CA GLU A 304 12.83 -11.52 -13.02
C GLU A 304 11.65 -12.46 -12.79
N ARG A 305 11.34 -12.80 -11.52
CA ARG A 305 10.18 -13.64 -11.16
C ARG A 305 8.85 -13.02 -11.60
N TRP A 306 8.73 -11.69 -11.55
CA TRP A 306 7.56 -10.96 -12.05
C TRP A 306 7.53 -10.84 -13.58
N ARG A 307 8.68 -10.65 -14.25
CA ARG A 307 8.77 -10.65 -15.72
C ARG A 307 8.38 -12.00 -16.33
N SER A 308 8.81 -13.10 -15.73
CA SER A 308 8.54 -14.47 -16.19
C SER A 308 7.03 -14.79 -16.23
N ARG A 309 6.25 -14.21 -15.30
CA ARG A 309 4.79 -14.39 -15.26
C ARG A 309 4.04 -13.58 -16.32
N ARG A 310 4.52 -12.40 -16.72
CA ARG A 310 3.89 -11.60 -17.80
C ARG A 310 4.06 -12.25 -19.18
N ASN A 311 5.15 -12.95 -19.43
CA ASN A 311 5.39 -13.60 -20.73
C ASN A 311 4.60 -14.90 -20.94
N LYS A 312 4.16 -15.57 -19.87
CA LYS A 312 3.34 -16.79 -19.98
C LYS A 312 1.90 -16.54 -20.48
N GLY A 313 1.41 -15.30 -20.44
CA GLY A 313 0.10 -14.92 -20.98
C GLY A 313 0.07 -14.62 -22.49
N ARG A 314 1.21 -14.69 -23.20
CA ARG A 314 1.33 -14.33 -24.63
C ARG A 314 1.51 -15.52 -25.58
N ARG A 315 1.41 -16.77 -25.09
CA ARG A 315 1.39 -17.98 -25.94
C ARG A 315 -0.04 -18.49 -26.10
N PHE A 316 -0.87 -17.73 -26.81
CA PHE A 316 -1.97 -18.31 -27.57
C PHE A 316 -1.64 -18.14 -29.04
N THR A 317 -1.18 -19.24 -29.63
CA THR A 317 -0.82 -19.40 -31.03
C THR A 317 -2.06 -19.16 -31.88
N ILE A 318 -2.00 -18.16 -32.76
CA ILE A 318 -2.88 -18.08 -33.94
C ILE A 318 -2.43 -19.22 -34.86
N GLN A 319 -3.16 -20.32 -34.85
CA GLN A 319 -3.05 -21.34 -35.90
C GLN A 319 -4.09 -20.97 -36.97
N ARG A 320 -3.63 -20.31 -38.04
CA ARG A 320 -4.40 -20.16 -39.28
C ARG A 320 -4.23 -21.46 -40.06
N ASN A 321 -5.32 -22.21 -40.23
CA ASN A 321 -5.38 -23.28 -41.22
C ASN A 321 -5.54 -22.64 -42.61
N ILE A 322 -4.70 -23.09 -43.55
CA ILE A 322 -4.99 -23.08 -44.99
C ILE A 322 -5.63 -24.41 -45.31
#